data_AF-A0A366MBQ9-F1
#
_entry.id   AF-A0A366MBQ9-F1
#
_cell.length_a   1.000
_cell.length_b   1.000
_cell.length_c   1.000
_cell.angle_alpha   90.00
_cell.angle_beta   90.00
_cell.angle_gamma   90.00
#
_symmetry.space_group_name_H-M   'P 1'
#
loop_
_entity.id
_entity.type
_entity.pdbx_description
1 polymer ?
#
loop_
_entity_poly.entity_id
_entity_poly.type
_entity_poly.pdbx_seq_one_letter_code
_entity_poly.pdbx_strand_id
1 'polypeptide(L)'
;MFIATLGGIFKFKDLSEEYGPYVQFKATIEKRKVSDEDEIAILNITGTDSHHVLFLDSYDNIDEIKQELKEADAKVNHTTLKIIEGHLNGNS
;
A
#
# COMPACT_ATOMS: atom_id res chain seq x y z
N MET A 1 2.61 -16.84 6.95
CA MET A 1 1.94 -15.61 7.43
C MET A 1 2.96 -14.59 7.90
N PHE A 2 3.24 -13.61 7.05
CA PHE A 2 4.12 -12.48 7.38
C PHE A 2 3.33 -11.31 7.96
N ILE A 3 4.01 -10.40 8.68
CA ILE A 3 3.38 -9.18 9.22
C ILE A 3 3.78 -7.97 8.38
N ALA A 4 2.80 -7.35 7.75
CA ALA A 4 2.95 -6.11 7.01
C ALA A 4 2.77 -4.92 7.97
N THR A 5 3.75 -4.02 8.00
CA THR A 5 3.71 -2.77 8.77
C THR A 5 3.83 -1.58 7.84
N LEU A 6 3.19 -0.46 8.19
CA LEU A 6 3.27 0.76 7.39
C LEU A 6 4.69 1.30 7.41
N GLY A 7 5.34 1.37 6.25
CA GLY A 7 6.58 2.12 6.05
C GLY A 7 6.30 3.61 5.89
N GLY A 8 5.22 3.96 5.20
CA GLY A 8 4.73 5.33 5.05
C GLY A 8 3.69 5.46 3.95
N ILE A 9 3.08 6.64 3.86
CA ILE A 9 2.17 7.02 2.78
C ILE A 9 2.79 8.24 2.09
N PHE A 10 2.98 8.14 0.79
CA PHE A 10 3.62 9.18 -0.01
C PHE A 10 2.87 9.36 -1.33
N LYS A 11 2.91 10.56 -1.89
CA LYS A 11 2.50 10.74 -3.28
C LYS A 11 3.55 10.15 -4.20
N PHE A 12 3.16 9.65 -5.37
CA PHE A 12 4.10 9.07 -6.31
C PHE A 12 5.29 10.00 -6.64
N LYS A 13 5.05 11.31 -6.80
CA LYS A 13 6.10 12.30 -7.04
C LYS A 13 7.11 12.47 -5.89
N ASP A 14 6.67 12.18 -4.67
CA ASP A 14 7.45 12.34 -3.43
C ASP A 14 8.09 11.00 -3.00
N LEU A 15 7.80 9.93 -3.74
CA LEU A 15 8.29 8.59 -3.47
C LEU A 15 9.74 8.46 -3.95
N SER A 16 10.59 7.88 -3.11
CA SER A 16 11.98 7.58 -3.46
C SER A 16 12.06 6.66 -4.68
N GLU A 17 13.03 6.92 -5.58
CA GLU A 17 13.22 6.17 -6.83
C GLU A 17 13.39 4.65 -6.60
N GLU A 18 13.86 4.25 -5.41
CA GLU A 18 13.98 2.85 -4.99
C GLU A 18 12.65 2.08 -5.01
N TYR A 19 11.53 2.77 -4.76
CA TYR A 19 10.20 2.18 -4.75
C TYR A 19 9.53 2.19 -6.13
N GLY A 20 10.08 2.96 -7.08
CA GLY A 20 9.55 3.09 -8.43
C GLY A 20 9.26 1.75 -9.13
N PRO A 21 10.20 0.78 -9.13
CA PRO A 21 9.96 -0.54 -9.72
C PRO A 21 8.78 -1.30 -9.11
N TYR A 22 8.58 -1.20 -7.78
CA TYR A 22 7.47 -1.88 -7.09
C TYR A 22 6.12 -1.27 -7.44
N VAL A 23 6.07 0.06 -7.53
CA VAL A 23 4.88 0.81 -7.95
C VAL A 23 4.50 0.47 -9.39
N GLN A 24 5.47 0.48 -10.31
CA GLN A 24 5.24 0.13 -11.72
C GLN A 24 4.79 -1.32 -11.89
N PHE A 25 5.37 -2.24 -11.12
CA PHE A 25 4.97 -3.64 -11.12
C PHE A 25 3.51 -3.81 -10.68
N LYS A 26 3.12 -3.21 -9.54
CA LYS A 26 1.75 -3.23 -9.03
C LYS A 26 0.77 -2.59 -10.03
N ALA A 27 1.12 -1.44 -10.60
CA ALA A 27 0.29 -0.76 -11.61
C ALA A 27 0.08 -1.60 -12.87
N THR A 28 1.10 -2.35 -13.29
CA THR A 28 1.01 -3.28 -14.43
C THR A 28 0.06 -4.44 -14.14
N ILE A 29 0.10 -5.01 -12.93
CA ILE A 29 -0.82 -6.07 -12.50
C ILE A 29 -2.27 -5.56 -12.47
N GLU A 30 -2.48 -4.36 -11.93
CA GLU A 30 -3.80 -3.72 -11.85
C GLU A 30 -4.25 -3.08 -13.17
N LYS A 31 -3.39 -3.08 -14.20
CA LYS A 31 -3.61 -2.42 -15.50
C LYS A 31 -4.01 -0.95 -15.37
N ARG A 32 -3.49 -0.27 -14.35
CA ARG A 32 -3.73 1.16 -14.11
C ARG A 32 -2.52 1.99 -14.54
N LYS A 33 -2.76 3.28 -14.76
CA LYS A 33 -1.70 4.29 -14.85
C LYS A 33 -1.43 4.85 -13.46
N VAL A 34 -0.20 5.26 -13.22
CA VAL A 34 0.21 5.93 -11.99
C VAL A 34 0.38 7.41 -12.31
N SER A 35 -0.28 8.25 -11.51
CA SER A 35 -0.15 9.71 -11.59
C SER A 35 0.72 10.21 -10.44
N ASP A 36 1.38 11.35 -10.65
CA ASP A 36 2.25 12.01 -9.65
C ASP A 36 1.52 12.35 -8.34
N GLU A 37 0.20 12.50 -8.40
CA GLU A 37 -0.65 12.82 -7.26
C GLU A 37 -1.22 11.59 -6.54
N ASP A 38 -1.02 10.38 -7.09
CA ASP A 38 -1.56 9.14 -6.51
C ASP A 38 -0.91 8.90 -5.14
N GLU A 39 -1.76 8.64 -4.14
CA GLU A 39 -1.33 8.32 -2.79
C GLU A 39 -1.00 6.83 -2.67
N ILE A 40 0.24 6.56 -2.33
CA ILE A 40 0.81 5.21 -2.30
C ILE A 40 1.23 4.89 -0.87
N ALA A 41 0.66 3.83 -0.32
CA ALA A 41 1.09 3.27 0.94
C ALA A 41 2.10 2.15 0.69
N ILE A 42 3.28 2.29 1.29
CA ILE A 42 4.33 1.27 1.29
C ILE A 42 4.22 0.47 2.57
N LEU A 43 4.03 -0.84 2.44
CA LEU A 43 4.03 -1.78 3.54
C LEU A 43 5.32 -2.59 3.57
N ASN A 44 6.00 -2.59 4.71
CA ASN A 44 7.20 -3.37 4.93
C ASN A 44 6.80 -4.74 5.48
N ILE A 45 7.27 -5.80 4.83
CA ILE A 45 7.01 -7.16 5.27
C ILE A 45 8.07 -7.54 6.32
N THR A 46 7.65 -7.56 7.58
CA THR A 46 8.51 -7.82 8.74
C THR A 46 9.23 -9.16 8.59
N GLY A 47 10.56 -9.15 8.75
CA GLY A 47 11.40 -10.32 8.60
C GLY A 47 11.89 -10.58 7.17
N THR A 48 11.61 -9.66 6.23
CA THR A 48 12.10 -9.70 4.86
C THR A 48 12.50 -8.28 4.42
N ASP A 49 13.27 -8.18 3.33
CA ASP A 49 13.53 -6.92 2.64
C ASP A 49 12.49 -6.64 1.53
N SER A 50 11.30 -7.22 1.64
CA SER A 50 10.22 -7.06 0.67
C SER A 50 9.24 -5.97 1.07
N HIS A 51 8.79 -5.21 0.08
CA HIS A 51 7.81 -4.15 0.21
C HIS A 51 6.55 -4.49 -0.58
N HIS A 52 5.39 -4.28 0.02
CA HIS A 52 4.10 -4.41 -0.62
C HIS A 52 3.52 -3.01 -0.85
N VAL A 53 3.15 -2.72 -2.09
CA VAL A 53 2.65 -1.41 -2.51
C VAL A 53 1.13 -1.44 -2.59
N LEU A 54 0.49 -0.43 -2.01
CA LEU A 54 -0.95 -0.24 -2.07
C LEU A 54 -1.26 1.16 -2.65
N PHE A 55 -2.06 1.20 -3.70
CA PHE A 55 -2.62 2.45 -4.23
C PHE A 55 -3.87 2.80 -3.42
N LEU A 56 -3.82 3.84 -2.59
CA LEU A 56 -4.92 4.13 -1.67
C LEU A 56 -6.22 4.50 -2.40
N ASP A 57 -6.13 5.09 -3.60
CA ASP A 57 -7.29 5.39 -4.44
C ASP A 57 -7.96 4.15 -5.05
N SER A 58 -7.28 2.99 -5.06
CA SER A 58 -7.86 1.72 -5.53
C SER A 58 -8.79 1.06 -4.50
N TYR A 59 -8.87 1.57 -3.26
CA TYR A 59 -9.62 0.91 -2.18
C TYR A 59 -10.67 1.85 -1.58
N ASP A 60 -11.90 1.36 -1.47
CA ASP A 60 -12.98 2.09 -0.78
C ASP A 60 -12.93 1.90 0.75
N ASN A 61 -12.36 0.77 1.21
CA ASN A 61 -12.35 0.40 2.62
C ASN A 61 -11.13 -0.46 2.97
N ILE A 62 -10.85 -0.56 4.27
CA ILE A 62 -9.72 -1.34 4.78
C ILE A 62 -9.88 -2.86 4.64
N ASP A 63 -11.10 -3.37 4.44
CA ASP A 63 -11.32 -4.82 4.34
C ASP A 63 -10.81 -5.38 3.01
N GLU A 64 -10.86 -4.59 1.93
CA GLU A 64 -10.22 -4.94 0.65
C GLU A 64 -8.70 -5.09 0.80
N ILE A 65 -8.07 -4.17 1.51
CA ILE A 65 -6.63 -4.23 1.81
C ILE A 65 -6.29 -5.48 2.63
N LYS A 66 -7.13 -5.82 3.63
CA LYS A 66 -6.95 -7.05 4.42
C LYS A 66 -7.08 -8.29 3.55
N GLN A 67 -8.04 -8.30 2.61
CA GLN A 67 -8.26 -9.43 1.73
C GLN A 67 -7.06 -9.64 0.80
N GLU A 68 -6.57 -8.58 0.15
CA GLU A 68 -5.42 -8.66 -0.74
C GLU A 68 -4.17 -9.19 -0.01
N LEU A 69 -3.89 -8.65 1.18
CA LEU A 69 -2.74 -9.10 1.98
C LEU A 69 -2.91 -10.56 2.41
N LYS A 70 -4.13 -10.96 2.77
CA LYS A 70 -4.43 -12.35 3.15
C LYS A 70 -4.22 -13.31 1.97
N GLU A 71 -4.55 -12.91 0.74
CA GLU A 71 -4.27 -13.67 -0.47
C GLU A 71 -2.76 -13.81 -0.72
N ALA A 72 -1.96 -12.83 -0.28
CA ALA A 72 -0.50 -12.86 -0.31
C ALA A 72 0.16 -13.54 0.92
N ASP A 73 -0.60 -14.25 1.76
CA ASP A 73 -0.14 -14.83 3.05
C ASP A 73 0.54 -13.80 3.98
N ALA A 74 0.07 -12.55 3.91
CA ALA A 74 0.48 -11.45 4.76
C ALA A 74 -0.70 -10.96 5.62
N LYS A 75 -0.38 -10.43 6.79
CA LYS A 75 -1.35 -9.79 7.68
C LYS A 75 -0.85 -8.42 8.08
N VAL A 76 -1.72 -7.42 7.94
CA VAL A 76 -1.43 -6.06 8.39
C VAL A 76 -1.71 -5.89 9.89
N ASN A 77 -0.86 -5.13 10.56
CA ASN A 77 -1.05 -4.82 11.99
C ASN A 77 -2.20 -3.80 12.18
N HIS A 78 -2.88 -3.88 13.33
CA HIS A 78 -4.00 -3.00 13.70
C HIS A 78 -3.62 -1.51 13.62
N THR A 79 -2.42 -1.14 14.06
CA THR A 79 -1.94 0.25 13.98
C THR A 79 -1.87 0.75 12.54
N THR A 80 -1.35 -0.07 11.63
CA THR A 80 -1.26 0.27 10.20
C THR A 80 -2.64 0.41 9.58
N LEU A 81 -3.55 -0.51 9.90
CA LEU A 81 -4.94 -0.42 9.45
C LEU A 81 -5.59 0.89 9.85
N LYS A 82 -5.42 1.33 11.12
CA LYS A 82 -5.98 2.61 11.59
C LYS A 82 -5.42 3.83 10.87
N ILE A 83 -4.13 3.82 10.53
CA ILE A 83 -3.51 4.95 9.81
C ILE A 83 -4.07 5.03 8.39
N ILE A 84 -4.14 3.88 7.70
CA ILE A 84 -4.70 3.80 6.35
C ILE A 84 -6.19 4.16 6.35
N GLU A 85 -6.96 3.62 7.30
CA GLU A 85 -8.38 3.95 7.50
C GLU A 85 -8.58 5.45 7.70
N GLY A 86 -7.72 6.09 8.49
CA GLY A 86 -7.75 7.54 8.68
C GLY A 86 -7.48 8.33 7.41
N HIS A 87 -6.63 7.84 6.51
CA HIS A 87 -6.41 8.46 5.19
C HIS A 87 -7.61 8.25 4.26
N LEU A 88 -8.16 7.03 4.21
CA LEU A 88 -9.31 6.72 3.36
C LEU A 88 -10.55 7.53 3.78
N ASN A 89 -10.82 7.63 5.08
CA ASN A 89 -11.98 8.33 5.63
C ASN A 89 -11.76 9.85 5.81
N GLY A 90 -10.52 10.33 5.76
CA GLY A 90 -10.16 11.74 5.92
C GLY A 90 -10.50 12.63 4.72
N ASN A 91 -10.92 12.03 3.60
CA ASN A 91 -11.33 12.71 2.37
C ASN A 91 -12.87 12.84 2.22
N SER A 92 -13.65 12.72 3.30
CA SER A 92 -15.12 12.99 3.31
C SER A 92 -15.48 14.43 3.66
#